data_AF-A0A5N6IGN5-F1
#
_entry.id   AF-A0A5N6IGN5-F1
#
_cell.length_a   1.000
_cell.length_b   1.000
_cell.length_c   1.000
_cell.angle_alpha   90.00
_cell.angle_beta   90.00
_cell.angle_gamma   90.00
#
_symmetry.space_group_name_H-M   'P 1'
#
loop_
_entity.id
_entity.type
_entity.pdbx_description
1 polymer ?
#
loop_
_entity_poly.entity_id
_entity_poly.type
_entity_poly.pdbx_seq_one_letter_code
_entity_poly.pdbx_strand_id
1 'polypeptide(L)'
;MATGVCLASGETLNADLVIVNADLTYAYNNLLPGSTYGTNLQKRDTSCSCISFFWSFSTTIPELQSHNVFLAQEYRESFDKIFKENKVPLEPSFYLHVPSRLDKTAAPEGKDAVIVLVPVGHLPQGTNNEGTNERNMRMVDHWEKTVSKLREQVLDIIEERTGASDLRKNLLSEKVDTPLSWESKYYLDRGSILGLSHSFFNVLSFRPKTRHSSIERLFFVGASTHPGTGVPICLASSKTVAE
;
A
#
# COMPACT_ATOMS: atom_id res chain seq x y z
N MET A 1 11.58 28.35 -10.49
CA MET A 1 12.49 27.23 -10.17
C MET A 1 12.29 26.82 -8.72
N ALA A 2 12.56 25.57 -8.36
CA ALA A 2 12.62 25.13 -6.97
C ALA A 2 13.89 25.68 -6.31
N THR A 3 13.76 26.15 -5.07
CA THR A 3 14.86 26.73 -4.28
C THR A 3 15.02 26.07 -2.91
N GLY A 4 14.17 25.09 -2.58
CA GLY A 4 14.10 24.51 -1.26
C GLY A 4 12.73 23.92 -0.93
N VAL A 5 12.53 23.60 0.35
CA VAL A 5 11.27 23.10 0.91
C VAL A 5 10.91 23.86 2.19
N CYS A 6 9.61 24.02 2.45
CA CYS A 6 9.10 24.53 3.72
C CYS A 6 8.62 23.36 4.58
N LEU A 7 9.12 23.25 5.81
CA LEU A 7 8.74 22.23 6.76
C LEU A 7 7.42 22.61 7.47
N ALA A 8 6.78 21.63 8.11
CA ALA A 8 5.58 21.89 8.92
C ALA A 8 5.83 22.87 10.09
N SER A 9 7.08 23.01 10.54
CA SER A 9 7.49 24.00 11.55
C SER A 9 7.52 25.45 11.02
N GLY A 10 7.41 25.65 9.70
CA GLY A 10 7.61 26.93 9.02
C GLY A 10 9.08 27.21 8.64
N GLU A 11 10.02 26.34 9.05
CA GLU A 11 11.42 26.43 8.63
C GLU A 11 11.55 26.19 7.12
N THR A 12 12.38 26.99 6.46
CA THR A 12 12.72 26.82 5.05
C THR A 12 14.12 26.24 4.91
N LEU A 13 14.22 25.07 4.28
CA LEU A 13 15.48 24.45 3.89
C LEU A 13 15.78 24.81 2.45
N ASN A 14 16.85 25.57 2.22
CA ASN A 14 17.28 25.93 0.87
C ASN A 14 18.02 24.77 0.20
N ALA A 15 17.78 24.59 -1.10
CA ALA A 15 18.44 23.57 -1.90
C ALA A 15 18.55 24.00 -3.36
N ASP A 16 19.64 23.58 -4.02
CA ASP A 16 19.82 23.79 -5.45
C ASP A 16 18.87 22.92 -6.28
N LEU A 17 18.53 21.73 -5.79
CA LEU A 17 17.65 20.76 -6.43
C LEU A 17 16.69 20.15 -5.39
N VAL A 18 15.46 19.86 -5.81
CA VAL A 18 14.46 19.18 -4.98
C VAL A 18 14.02 17.90 -5.67
N ILE A 19 14.12 16.77 -4.97
CA ILE A 19 13.69 15.46 -5.43
C ILE A 19 12.57 14.96 -4.51
N VAL A 20 11.40 14.71 -5.08
CA VAL A 20 10.20 14.30 -4.34
C VAL A 20 9.95 12.80 -4.55
N ASN A 21 9.98 12.03 -3.47
CA ASN A 21 9.63 10.61 -3.46
C ASN A 21 8.25 10.33 -2.82
N ALA A 22 7.50 11.38 -2.48
CA ALA A 22 6.12 11.24 -2.03
C ALA A 22 5.23 10.75 -3.19
N ASP A 23 4.06 10.20 -2.88
CA ASP A 23 3.07 9.90 -3.91
C ASP A 23 2.81 11.15 -4.77
N LEU A 24 2.74 10.95 -6.08
CA LEU A 24 2.68 12.06 -7.01
C LEU A 24 1.40 12.87 -6.89
N THR A 25 0.26 12.19 -6.70
CA THR A 25 -1.02 12.86 -6.51
C THR A 25 -1.01 13.65 -5.21
N TYR A 26 -0.44 13.10 -4.14
CA TYR A 26 -0.23 13.83 -2.90
C TYR A 26 0.66 15.06 -3.09
N ALA A 27 1.83 14.88 -3.71
CA ALA A 27 2.82 15.94 -3.91
C ALA A 27 2.24 17.14 -4.68
N TYR A 28 1.54 16.89 -5.79
CA TYR A 28 0.94 17.95 -6.60
C TYR A 28 -0.17 18.73 -5.91
N ASN A 29 -0.87 18.12 -4.96
CA ASN A 29 -2.04 18.73 -4.32
C ASN A 29 -1.75 19.26 -2.92
N ASN A 30 -0.63 18.88 -2.29
CA ASN A 30 -0.30 19.29 -0.92
C ASN A 30 1.06 19.98 -0.79
N LEU A 31 2.03 19.68 -1.66
CA LEU A 31 3.40 20.20 -1.54
C LEU A 31 3.72 21.27 -2.58
N LEU A 32 2.92 21.37 -3.65
CA LEU A 32 3.16 22.27 -4.77
C LEU A 32 1.99 23.27 -4.93
N PRO A 33 2.22 24.42 -5.60
CA PRO A 33 1.14 25.31 -5.99
C PRO A 33 0.07 24.57 -6.79
N GLY A 34 -1.19 24.87 -6.50
CA GLY A 34 -2.34 24.24 -7.16
C GLY A 34 -2.24 24.33 -8.69
N SER A 35 -2.51 23.22 -9.36
CA SER A 35 -2.43 23.12 -10.83
C SER A 35 -3.52 22.22 -11.39
N THR A 36 -3.91 22.48 -12.64
CA THR A 36 -4.88 21.62 -13.37
C THR A 36 -4.37 20.19 -13.52
N TYR A 37 -3.04 20.00 -13.61
CA TYR A 37 -2.43 18.68 -13.64
C TYR A 37 -2.65 17.92 -12.32
N GLY A 38 -2.43 18.56 -11.18
CA GLY A 38 -2.70 17.98 -9.85
C GLY A 38 -4.15 17.55 -9.67
N THR A 39 -5.10 18.40 -10.06
CA THR A 39 -6.54 18.07 -10.02
C THR A 39 -6.89 16.92 -10.97
N ASN A 40 -6.25 16.84 -12.14
CA ASN A 40 -6.47 15.75 -13.08
C ASN A 40 -5.87 14.42 -12.58
N LEU A 41 -4.76 14.44 -11.83
CA LEU A 41 -4.19 13.25 -11.22
C LEU A 41 -5.17 12.60 -10.23
N GLN A 42 -5.85 13.40 -9.40
CA GLN A 42 -6.84 12.90 -8.44
C GLN A 42 -8.02 12.17 -9.09
N LYS A 43 -8.33 12.51 -10.36
CA LYS A 43 -9.43 11.90 -11.13
C LYS A 43 -9.05 10.60 -11.82
N ARG A 44 -7.75 10.25 -11.86
CA ARG A 44 -7.31 9.00 -12.49
C ARG A 44 -7.72 7.80 -11.67
N ASP A 45 -7.89 6.66 -12.32
CA ASP A 45 -8.10 5.40 -11.62
C ASP A 45 -6.86 5.02 -10.82
N THR A 46 -7.07 4.67 -9.56
CA THR A 46 -6.03 4.21 -8.63
C THR A 46 -6.15 2.71 -8.45
N SER A 47 -5.02 2.02 -8.18
CA SER A 47 -5.05 0.58 -7.95
C SER A 47 -5.75 0.21 -6.63
N CYS A 48 -5.93 -1.09 -6.40
CA CYS A 48 -6.41 -1.58 -5.12
C CYS A 48 -5.49 -1.21 -3.95
N SER A 49 -6.00 -1.36 -2.74
CA SER A 49 -5.23 -1.28 -1.50
C SER A 49 -5.06 -2.67 -0.89
N CYS A 50 -4.53 -2.75 0.33
CA CYS A 50 -4.27 -3.98 1.03
C CYS A 50 -4.47 -3.80 2.54
N ILE A 51 -5.01 -4.84 3.18
CA ILE A 51 -4.84 -5.04 4.62
C ILE A 51 -3.64 -5.99 4.81
N SER A 52 -2.66 -5.52 5.57
CA SER A 52 -1.46 -6.29 5.90
C SER A 52 -1.46 -6.66 7.37
N PHE A 53 -1.35 -7.96 7.64
CA PHE A 53 -1.15 -8.47 8.98
C PHE A 53 0.33 -8.82 9.16
N PHE A 54 0.93 -8.32 10.23
CA PHE A 54 2.26 -8.67 10.68
C PHE A 54 2.10 -9.44 11.99
N TRP A 55 2.22 -10.75 11.89
CA TRP A 55 2.00 -11.68 12.99
C TRP A 55 3.31 -12.22 13.53
N SER A 56 3.39 -12.35 14.84
CA SER A 56 4.47 -13.06 15.52
C SER A 56 3.87 -14.26 16.24
N PHE A 57 4.40 -15.45 15.99
CA PHE A 57 3.96 -16.69 16.63
C PHE A 57 5.00 -17.18 17.65
N SER A 58 4.53 -17.80 18.73
CA SER A 58 5.38 -18.42 19.76
C SER A 58 6.04 -19.71 19.31
N THR A 59 5.58 -20.27 18.19
CA THR A 59 6.07 -21.51 17.59
C THR A 59 6.38 -21.26 16.12
N THR A 60 7.17 -22.16 15.54
CA THR A 60 7.27 -22.27 14.08
C THR A 60 6.03 -22.95 13.52
N ILE A 61 5.60 -22.57 12.32
CA ILE A 61 4.49 -23.20 11.58
C ILE A 61 5.11 -23.99 10.41
N PRO A 62 5.45 -25.28 10.61
CA PRO A 62 6.20 -26.06 9.62
C PRO A 62 5.42 -26.34 8.32
N GLU A 63 4.09 -26.24 8.36
CA GLU A 63 3.20 -26.43 7.20
C GLU A 63 3.36 -25.30 6.16
N LEU A 64 3.89 -24.14 6.56
CA LEU A 64 4.08 -22.99 5.70
C LEU A 64 5.49 -22.94 5.09
N GLN A 65 5.55 -22.61 3.80
CA GLN A 65 6.79 -22.34 3.09
C GLN A 65 7.20 -20.87 3.21
N SER A 66 8.34 -20.47 2.61
CA SER A 66 8.74 -19.06 2.59
C SER A 66 7.68 -18.17 1.95
N HIS A 67 7.15 -18.58 0.80
CA HIS A 67 6.12 -17.87 0.05
C HIS A 67 4.91 -18.77 -0.16
N ASN A 68 3.72 -18.29 0.21
CA ASN A 68 2.48 -19.05 0.12
C ASN A 68 1.41 -18.17 -0.51
N VAL A 69 0.60 -18.75 -1.39
CA VAL A 69 -0.52 -18.07 -2.04
C VAL A 69 -1.78 -18.90 -1.79
N PHE A 70 -2.76 -18.28 -1.15
CA PHE A 70 -4.07 -18.87 -0.90
C PHE A 70 -5.07 -18.23 -1.85
N LEU A 71 -5.57 -19.02 -2.80
CA LEU A 71 -6.57 -18.56 -3.77
C LEU A 71 -7.97 -18.98 -3.31
N ALA A 72 -8.92 -18.05 -3.37
CA ALA A 72 -10.34 -18.35 -3.18
C ALA A 72 -10.81 -19.30 -4.30
N GLN A 73 -11.79 -20.16 -4.01
CA GLN A 73 -12.35 -21.07 -5.02
C GLN A 73 -12.92 -20.27 -6.21
N GLU A 74 -13.60 -19.16 -5.92
CA GLU A 74 -14.15 -18.22 -6.90
C GLU A 74 -13.23 -17.00 -7.08
N TYR A 75 -11.94 -17.23 -7.36
CA TYR A 75 -10.95 -16.15 -7.42
C TYR A 75 -11.37 -15.01 -8.37
N ARG A 76 -11.94 -15.30 -9.54
CA ARG A 76 -12.34 -14.26 -10.50
C ARG A 76 -13.39 -13.30 -9.93
N GLU A 77 -14.37 -13.81 -9.19
CA GLU A 77 -15.38 -12.97 -8.52
C GLU A 77 -14.78 -12.21 -7.34
N SER A 78 -13.84 -12.82 -6.63
CA SER A 78 -13.07 -12.17 -5.56
C SER A 78 -12.29 -10.96 -6.09
N PHE A 79 -11.60 -11.13 -7.22
CA PHE A 79 -10.90 -10.04 -7.92
C PHE A 79 -11.87 -9.00 -8.49
N ASP A 80 -12.97 -9.40 -9.13
CA ASP A 80 -13.95 -8.45 -9.65
C ASP A 80 -14.58 -7.59 -8.53
N LYS A 81 -14.89 -8.17 -7.37
CA LYS A 81 -15.38 -7.40 -6.20
C LYS A 81 -14.37 -6.37 -5.69
N ILE A 82 -13.08 -6.70 -5.72
CA ILE A 82 -12.02 -5.78 -5.27
C ILE A 82 -11.78 -4.68 -6.30
N PHE A 83 -11.57 -5.06 -7.56
CA PHE A 83 -11.11 -4.15 -8.61
C PHE A 83 -12.25 -3.38 -9.32
N LYS A 84 -13.47 -3.92 -9.33
CA LYS A 84 -14.64 -3.26 -9.95
C LYS A 84 -15.59 -2.67 -8.91
N GLU A 85 -15.80 -3.37 -7.79
CA GLU A 85 -16.78 -2.95 -6.78
C GLU A 85 -16.18 -2.27 -5.54
N ASN A 86 -14.85 -2.28 -5.37
CA ASN A 86 -14.16 -1.80 -4.17
C ASN A 86 -14.69 -2.43 -2.86
N LYS A 87 -15.03 -3.72 -2.90
CA LYS A 87 -15.56 -4.49 -1.75
C LYS A 87 -14.60 -5.58 -1.30
N VAL A 88 -14.82 -6.05 -0.07
CA VAL A 88 -14.16 -7.23 0.49
C VAL A 88 -14.88 -8.49 -0.01
N PRO A 89 -14.16 -9.47 -0.57
CA PRO A 89 -14.77 -10.71 -1.06
C PRO A 89 -15.31 -11.59 0.09
N LEU A 90 -16.16 -12.56 -0.26
CA LEU A 90 -16.69 -13.55 0.70
C LEU A 90 -15.59 -14.46 1.23
N GLU A 91 -14.74 -14.95 0.33
CA GLU A 91 -13.52 -15.69 0.63
C GLU A 91 -12.31 -14.87 0.12
N PRO A 92 -11.36 -14.49 1.00
CA PRO A 92 -10.21 -13.73 0.59
C PRO A 92 -9.19 -14.61 -0.15
N SER A 93 -8.68 -14.11 -1.28
CA SER A 93 -7.40 -14.56 -1.80
C SER A 93 -6.31 -13.72 -1.14
N PHE A 94 -5.24 -14.36 -0.63
CA PHE A 94 -4.19 -13.66 0.07
C PHE A 94 -2.83 -14.31 -0.12
N TYR A 95 -1.80 -13.50 0.07
CA TYR A 95 -0.41 -13.92 0.06
C TYR A 95 0.13 -13.94 1.49
N LEU A 96 0.98 -14.93 1.79
CA LEU A 96 1.61 -15.09 3.09
C LEU A 96 3.11 -15.33 2.90
N HIS A 97 3.93 -14.60 3.67
CA HIS A 97 5.38 -14.72 3.69
C HIS A 97 5.90 -15.11 5.08
N VAL A 98 6.78 -16.12 5.13
CA VAL A 98 7.51 -16.55 6.32
C VAL A 98 9.01 -16.34 6.07
N PRO A 99 9.56 -15.13 6.35
CA PRO A 99 10.94 -14.79 5.99
C PRO A 99 12.00 -15.66 6.68
N SER A 100 11.70 -16.20 7.88
CA SER A 100 12.60 -17.07 8.67
C SER A 100 13.06 -18.33 7.91
N ARG A 101 12.33 -18.71 6.85
CA ARG A 101 12.66 -19.85 5.97
C ARG A 101 13.85 -19.59 5.06
N LEU A 102 14.10 -18.33 4.70
CA LEU A 102 15.25 -17.92 3.89
C LEU A 102 16.32 -17.24 4.73
N ASP A 103 15.91 -16.47 5.74
CA ASP A 103 16.81 -15.72 6.62
C ASP A 103 16.44 -16.00 8.08
N LYS A 104 17.24 -16.84 8.75
CA LYS A 104 17.02 -17.20 10.15
C LYS A 104 17.05 -16.01 11.12
N THR A 105 17.59 -14.86 10.72
CA THR A 105 17.61 -13.65 11.57
C THR A 105 16.27 -12.92 11.57
N ALA A 106 15.36 -13.27 10.66
CA ALA A 106 14.05 -12.63 10.52
C ALA A 106 13.05 -12.99 11.64
N ALA A 107 13.34 -14.02 12.45
CA ALA A 107 12.57 -14.37 13.65
C ALA A 107 13.48 -14.99 14.72
N PRO A 108 13.16 -14.87 16.02
CA PRO A 108 13.87 -15.58 17.08
C PRO A 108 13.78 -17.11 16.91
N GLU A 109 14.74 -17.84 17.48
CA GLU A 109 14.74 -19.30 17.44
C GLU A 109 13.43 -19.91 18.01
N GLY A 110 12.90 -20.90 17.32
CA GLY A 110 11.65 -21.59 17.69
C GLY A 110 10.36 -20.80 17.43
N LYS A 111 10.45 -19.61 16.81
CA LYS A 111 9.31 -18.72 16.54
C LYS A 111 9.24 -18.36 15.05
N ASP A 112 8.06 -17.97 14.60
CA ASP A 112 7.88 -17.39 13.26
C ASP A 112 7.34 -15.96 13.31
N ALA A 113 7.87 -15.12 12.43
CA ALA A 113 7.24 -13.88 12.01
C ALA A 113 6.59 -14.12 10.65
N VAL A 114 5.35 -13.67 10.48
CA VAL A 114 4.54 -13.92 9.29
C VAL A 114 3.95 -12.60 8.79
N ILE A 115 4.03 -12.38 7.48
CA ILE A 115 3.40 -11.24 6.80
C ILE A 115 2.28 -11.77 5.93
N VAL A 116 1.04 -11.34 6.17
CA VAL A 116 -0.11 -11.66 5.32
C VAL A 116 -0.59 -10.42 4.61
N LEU A 117 -0.79 -10.52 3.30
CA LEU A 117 -1.30 -9.44 2.45
C LEU A 117 -2.64 -9.85 1.86
N VAL A 118 -3.71 -9.17 2.26
CA VAL A 118 -5.06 -9.35 1.74
C VAL A 118 -5.43 -8.15 0.85
N PRO A 119 -5.58 -8.30 -0.47
CA PRO A 119 -6.01 -7.22 -1.34
C PRO A 119 -7.44 -6.77 -1.03
N VAL A 120 -7.67 -5.46 -1.01
CA VAL A 120 -8.98 -4.84 -0.72
C VAL A 120 -9.20 -3.60 -1.59
N GLY A 121 -10.45 -3.09 -1.63
CA GLY A 121 -10.75 -1.82 -2.27
C GLY A 121 -9.96 -0.66 -1.66
N HIS A 122 -9.66 0.36 -2.47
CA HIS A 122 -9.02 1.59 -2.00
C HIS A 122 -10.04 2.52 -1.32
N LEU A 123 -9.57 3.58 -0.65
CA LEU A 123 -10.45 4.58 -0.04
C LEU A 123 -11.24 5.37 -1.10
N PRO A 124 -12.49 5.79 -0.83
CA PRO A 124 -13.24 6.61 -1.77
C PRO A 124 -12.57 7.98 -1.99
N GLN A 125 -12.83 8.61 -3.13
CA GLN A 125 -12.29 9.94 -3.43
C GLN A 125 -12.80 10.99 -2.42
N GLY A 126 -11.93 11.93 -2.03
CA GLY A 126 -12.27 13.03 -1.11
C GLY A 126 -12.23 12.65 0.38
N THR A 127 -11.44 11.64 0.75
CA THR A 127 -11.17 11.27 2.16
C THR A 127 -10.14 12.16 2.84
N ASN A 128 -9.45 13.03 2.11
CA ASN A 128 -8.50 14.00 2.65
C ASN A 128 -9.23 15.03 3.52
N ASN A 129 -9.32 14.78 4.83
CA ASN A 129 -9.57 15.72 5.94
C ASN A 129 -10.75 16.72 5.86
N GLU A 130 -11.57 16.73 4.80
CA GLU A 130 -12.72 17.62 4.63
C GLU A 130 -14.07 16.92 4.87
N GLY A 131 -14.05 15.65 5.30
CA GLY A 131 -15.25 14.91 5.66
C GLY A 131 -15.82 15.36 7.02
N THR A 132 -17.15 15.39 7.14
CA THR A 132 -17.82 15.51 8.45
C THR A 132 -17.33 14.41 9.40
N ASN A 133 -17.19 14.70 10.70
CA ASN A 133 -16.74 13.74 11.71
C ASN A 133 -17.46 12.38 11.62
N GLU A 134 -18.75 12.39 11.25
CA GLU A 134 -19.55 11.17 11.07
C GLU A 134 -19.09 10.27 9.93
N ARG A 135 -18.69 10.84 8.78
CA ARG A 135 -18.21 10.05 7.63
C ARG A 135 -16.88 9.36 7.97
N ASN A 136 -16.00 10.08 8.65
CA ASN A 136 -14.71 9.54 9.09
C ASN A 136 -14.91 8.43 10.12
N MET A 137 -15.80 8.63 11.11
CA MET A 137 -16.13 7.58 12.09
C MET A 137 -16.70 6.32 11.44
N ARG A 138 -17.63 6.44 10.48
CA ARG A 138 -18.17 5.28 9.75
C ARG A 138 -17.10 4.55 8.95
N MET A 139 -16.14 5.27 8.38
CA MET A 139 -15.05 4.69 7.62
C MET A 139 -14.07 3.92 8.53
N VAL A 140 -13.75 4.47 9.70
CA VAL A 140 -12.95 3.80 10.72
C VAL A 140 -13.64 2.52 11.18
N ASP A 141 -14.91 2.60 11.59
CA ASP A 141 -15.72 1.44 12.00
C ASP A 141 -15.81 0.37 10.90
N HIS A 142 -15.95 0.78 9.64
CA HIS A 142 -15.95 -0.13 8.50
C HIS A 142 -14.64 -0.92 8.39
N TRP A 143 -13.49 -0.25 8.46
CA TRP A 143 -12.19 -0.90 8.33
C TRP A 143 -11.85 -1.76 9.55
N GLU A 144 -12.22 -1.34 10.76
CA GLU A 144 -12.06 -2.16 11.98
C GLU A 144 -12.85 -3.47 11.88
N LYS A 145 -14.12 -3.41 11.45
CA LYS A 145 -14.95 -4.60 11.21
C LYS A 145 -14.38 -5.48 10.11
N THR A 146 -13.92 -4.88 9.01
CA THR A 146 -13.29 -5.60 7.91
C THR A 146 -12.01 -6.31 8.36
N VAL A 147 -11.14 -5.65 9.14
CA VAL A 147 -9.91 -6.23 9.69
C VAL A 147 -10.24 -7.42 10.59
N SER A 148 -11.16 -7.24 11.55
CA SER A 148 -11.56 -8.31 12.47
C SER A 148 -12.11 -9.52 11.72
N LYS A 149 -12.99 -9.30 10.73
CA LYS A 149 -13.52 -10.37 9.89
C LYS A 149 -12.43 -11.09 9.09
N LEU A 150 -11.59 -10.34 8.38
CA LEU A 150 -10.55 -10.93 7.52
C LEU A 150 -9.48 -11.65 8.33
N ARG A 151 -9.15 -11.15 9.52
CA ARG A 151 -8.23 -11.79 10.45
C ARG A 151 -8.68 -13.22 10.76
N GLU A 152 -9.93 -13.40 11.17
CA GLU A 152 -10.48 -14.72 11.48
C GLU A 152 -10.51 -15.61 10.24
N GLN A 153 -11.00 -15.09 9.10
CA GLN A 153 -11.07 -15.84 7.85
C GLN A 153 -9.69 -16.33 7.37
N VAL A 154 -8.66 -15.48 7.46
CA VAL A 154 -7.30 -15.86 7.07
C VAL A 154 -6.77 -16.96 7.98
N LEU A 155 -6.93 -16.83 9.31
CA LEU A 155 -6.48 -17.84 10.26
C LEU A 155 -7.19 -19.18 10.01
N ASP A 156 -8.52 -19.15 9.83
CA ASP A 156 -9.31 -20.35 9.50
C ASP A 156 -8.85 -21.02 8.21
N ILE A 157 -8.64 -20.24 7.14
CA ILE A 157 -8.19 -20.77 5.84
C ILE A 157 -6.81 -21.41 5.95
N ILE A 158 -5.89 -20.82 6.73
CA ILE A 158 -4.56 -21.42 6.95
C ILE A 158 -4.71 -22.75 7.67
N GLU A 159 -5.45 -22.80 8.79
CA GLU A 159 -5.63 -24.02 9.57
C GLU A 159 -6.33 -25.12 8.73
N GLU A 160 -7.43 -24.80 8.08
CA GLU A 160 -8.22 -25.73 7.27
C GLU A 160 -7.43 -26.32 6.09
N ARG A 161 -6.68 -25.49 5.37
CA ARG A 161 -6.04 -25.91 4.11
C ARG A 161 -4.65 -26.49 4.28
N THR A 162 -3.96 -26.17 5.37
CA THR A 162 -2.59 -26.65 5.62
C THR A 162 -2.54 -27.74 6.69
N GLY A 163 -3.56 -27.85 7.52
CA GLY A 163 -3.55 -28.72 8.70
C GLY A 163 -2.79 -28.13 9.89
N ALA A 164 -2.28 -26.90 9.79
CA ALA A 164 -1.75 -26.17 10.93
C ALA A 164 -2.84 -26.01 12.00
N SER A 165 -2.43 -25.98 13.27
CA SER A 165 -3.37 -25.88 14.39
C SER A 165 -2.90 -24.88 15.44
N ASP A 166 -3.83 -24.42 16.26
CA ASP A 166 -3.57 -23.53 17.40
C ASP A 166 -2.93 -22.19 17.00
N LEU A 167 -3.17 -21.68 15.77
CA LEU A 167 -2.56 -20.42 15.33
C LEU A 167 -2.96 -19.27 16.25
N ARG A 168 -4.26 -19.17 16.56
CA ARG A 168 -4.80 -18.14 17.47
C ARG A 168 -4.15 -18.17 18.85
N LYS A 169 -3.91 -19.37 19.37
CA LYS A 169 -3.31 -19.58 20.70
C LYS A 169 -1.82 -19.24 20.72
N ASN A 170 -1.13 -19.47 19.61
CA ASN A 170 0.30 -19.19 19.47
C ASN A 170 0.60 -17.77 18.97
N LEU A 171 -0.41 -16.97 18.62
CA LEU A 171 -0.21 -15.59 18.18
C LEU A 171 0.21 -14.70 19.36
N LEU A 172 1.47 -14.28 19.36
CA LEU A 172 2.07 -13.44 20.41
C LEU A 172 1.81 -11.94 20.19
N SER A 173 1.85 -11.50 18.93
CA SER A 173 1.72 -10.09 18.60
C SER A 173 1.14 -9.95 17.20
N GLU A 174 0.33 -8.91 17.03
CA GLU A 174 -0.26 -8.53 15.77
C GLU A 174 -0.08 -7.02 15.58
N LYS A 175 0.38 -6.66 14.39
CA LYS A 175 0.27 -5.31 13.86
C LYS A 175 -0.50 -5.37 12.55
N VAL A 176 -1.39 -4.41 12.34
CA VAL A 176 -2.21 -4.32 11.12
C VAL A 176 -2.00 -2.97 10.46
N ASP A 177 -1.71 -3.00 9.16
CA ASP A 177 -1.78 -1.81 8.31
C ASP A 177 -2.99 -1.94 7.37
N THR A 178 -3.87 -0.94 7.38
CA THR A 178 -5.09 -0.80 6.56
C THR A 178 -4.94 0.32 5.52
N PRO A 179 -5.88 0.49 4.56
CA PRO A 179 -5.84 1.61 3.63
C PRO A 179 -5.75 2.98 4.31
N LEU A 180 -6.39 3.16 5.46
CA LEU A 180 -6.26 4.38 6.28
C LEU A 180 -4.84 4.58 6.81
N SER A 181 -4.20 3.49 7.27
CA SER A 181 -2.81 3.56 7.74
C SER A 181 -1.83 3.84 6.60
N TRP A 182 -2.08 3.29 5.39
CA TRP A 182 -1.24 3.53 4.22
C TRP A 182 -1.33 4.99 3.75
N GLU A 183 -2.55 5.54 3.71
CA GLU A 183 -2.80 6.96 3.39
C GLU A 183 -2.13 7.87 4.42
N SER A 184 -2.29 7.62 5.71
CA SER A 184 -1.74 8.48 6.77
C SER A 184 -0.22 8.38 6.93
N LYS A 185 0.35 7.17 6.83
CA LYS A 185 1.78 6.93 7.09
C LYS A 185 2.68 7.29 5.92
N TYR A 186 2.23 7.04 4.70
CA TYR A 186 3.04 7.22 3.49
C TYR A 186 2.42 8.23 2.51
N TYR A 187 1.30 8.87 2.88
CA TYR A 187 0.61 9.85 2.04
C TYR A 187 0.19 9.29 0.68
N LEU A 188 -0.15 7.99 0.63
CA LEU A 188 -0.58 7.34 -0.61
C LEU A 188 -1.99 7.77 -0.98
N ASP A 189 -2.19 8.19 -2.23
CA ASP A 189 -3.52 8.52 -2.75
C ASP A 189 -4.51 7.37 -2.49
N ARG A 190 -5.56 7.66 -1.72
CA ARG A 190 -6.61 6.71 -1.35
C ARG A 190 -6.10 5.44 -0.67
N GLY A 191 -4.93 5.50 -0.03
CA GLY A 191 -4.30 4.36 0.63
C GLY A 191 -3.83 3.26 -0.32
N SER A 192 -3.67 3.55 -1.61
CA SER A 192 -3.30 2.56 -2.63
C SER A 192 -1.83 2.18 -2.56
N ILE A 193 -1.55 0.88 -2.39
CA ILE A 193 -0.18 0.37 -2.21
C ILE A 193 0.57 0.10 -3.52
N LEU A 194 -0.12 0.13 -4.67
CA LEU A 194 0.48 -0.05 -5.99
C LEU A 194 0.44 1.23 -6.87
N GLY A 195 -0.08 2.34 -6.33
CA GLY A 195 -0.14 3.65 -6.99
C GLY A 195 -1.29 3.77 -8.00
N LEU A 196 -1.03 4.43 -9.13
CA LEU A 196 -1.99 4.53 -10.25
C LEU A 196 -2.33 3.13 -10.80
N SER A 197 -3.59 2.91 -11.19
CA SER A 197 -4.06 1.59 -11.62
C SER A 197 -3.23 1.01 -12.77
N HIS A 198 -3.06 -0.32 -12.84
CA HIS A 198 -2.36 -1.02 -13.93
C HIS A 198 -3.21 -1.13 -15.23
N SER A 199 -4.02 -0.12 -15.54
CA SER A 199 -4.71 -0.05 -16.83
C SER A 199 -3.69 0.27 -17.94
N PHE A 200 -3.99 -0.15 -19.18
CA PHE A 200 -3.09 0.04 -20.34
C PHE A 200 -2.71 1.53 -20.56
N PHE A 201 -3.55 2.46 -20.11
CA PHE A 201 -3.30 3.91 -20.19
C PHE A 201 -2.45 4.46 -19.03
N ASN A 202 -2.11 3.65 -18.03
CA ASN A 202 -1.31 4.01 -16.85
C ASN A 202 0.03 3.24 -16.75
N VAL A 203 0.38 2.46 -17.77
CA VAL A 203 1.68 1.77 -17.93
C VAL A 203 2.50 2.39 -19.07
N LEU A 204 3.83 2.18 -19.04
CA LEU A 204 4.78 2.61 -20.08
C LEU A 204 4.82 4.14 -20.30
N SER A 205 4.75 4.62 -21.55
CA SER A 205 5.01 6.02 -21.93
C SER A 205 3.99 7.04 -21.39
N PHE A 206 2.90 6.60 -20.78
CA PHE A 206 1.86 7.48 -20.20
C PHE A 206 2.02 7.69 -18.68
N ARG A 207 3.03 7.06 -18.07
CA ARG A 207 3.44 7.34 -16.69
C ARG A 207 3.88 8.80 -16.55
N PRO A 208 3.58 9.44 -15.41
CA PRO A 208 4.09 10.77 -15.13
C PRO A 208 5.61 10.86 -15.24
N LYS A 209 6.08 11.95 -15.84
CA LYS A 209 7.50 12.21 -16.04
C LYS A 209 8.19 12.47 -14.70
N THR A 210 9.47 12.13 -14.62
CA THR A 210 10.31 12.35 -13.44
C THR A 210 10.76 13.80 -13.27
N ARG A 211 10.62 14.66 -14.29
CA ARG A 211 10.90 16.10 -14.20
C ARG A 211 9.60 16.89 -14.25
N HIS A 212 9.47 17.87 -13.36
CA HIS A 212 8.33 18.79 -13.39
C HIS A 212 8.32 19.63 -14.68
N SER A 213 7.15 19.86 -15.27
CA SER A 213 7.01 20.53 -16.57
C SER A 213 7.35 22.02 -16.56
N SER A 214 6.96 22.75 -15.50
CA SER A 214 7.18 24.21 -15.39
C SER A 214 8.16 24.63 -14.28
N ILE A 215 8.18 23.94 -13.15
CA ILE A 215 9.11 24.21 -12.04
C ILE A 215 10.47 23.57 -12.37
N GLU A 216 11.42 24.39 -12.82
CA GLU A 216 12.80 23.95 -12.99
C GLU A 216 13.39 23.45 -11.66
N ARG A 217 14.33 22.50 -11.74
CA ARG A 217 15.05 21.91 -10.60
C ARG A 217 14.19 21.11 -9.62
N LEU A 218 12.97 20.76 -10.04
CA LEU A 218 12.06 19.87 -9.31
C LEU A 218 11.92 18.54 -10.05
N PHE A 219 12.22 17.45 -9.34
CA PHE A 219 12.18 16.09 -9.84
C PHE A 219 11.34 15.19 -8.94
N PHE A 220 10.90 14.07 -9.49
CA PHE A 220 10.09 13.06 -8.85
C PHE A 220 10.71 11.68 -9.09
N VAL A 221 10.69 10.84 -8.06
CA VAL A 221 11.16 9.45 -8.10
C VAL A 221 10.14 8.53 -7.45
N GLY A 222 10.35 7.22 -7.58
CA GLY A 222 9.58 6.21 -6.87
C GLY A 222 8.36 5.71 -7.63
N ALA A 223 7.47 5.03 -6.89
CA ALA A 223 6.46 4.16 -7.48
C ALA A 223 5.36 4.89 -8.27
N SER A 224 5.16 6.20 -8.05
CA SER A 224 4.11 6.99 -8.72
C SER A 224 4.58 7.67 -10.01
N THR A 225 5.87 7.54 -10.36
CA THR A 225 6.46 8.14 -11.56
C THR A 225 7.09 7.09 -12.48
N HIS A 226 7.61 7.50 -13.63
CA HIS A 226 8.33 6.61 -14.53
C HIS A 226 9.58 6.01 -13.86
N PRO A 227 9.85 4.69 -13.99
CA PRO A 227 9.19 3.72 -14.86
C PRO A 227 7.97 3.02 -14.25
N GLY A 228 7.80 3.06 -12.93
CA GLY A 228 6.61 2.54 -12.25
C GLY A 228 6.86 1.91 -10.88
N THR A 229 6.00 0.96 -10.52
CA THR A 229 5.94 0.34 -9.19
C THR A 229 6.86 -0.89 -9.07
N GLY A 230 7.45 -1.09 -7.88
CA GLY A 230 8.28 -2.26 -7.54
C GLY A 230 9.73 -1.86 -7.24
N VAL A 231 10.38 -2.57 -6.31
CA VAL A 231 11.72 -2.19 -5.81
C VAL A 231 12.75 -1.96 -6.93
N PRO A 232 12.93 -2.87 -7.91
CA PRO A 232 13.89 -2.64 -9.00
C PRO A 232 13.53 -1.42 -9.86
N ILE A 233 12.23 -1.18 -10.05
CA ILE A 233 11.71 -0.10 -10.90
C ILE A 233 11.86 1.26 -10.21
N CYS A 234 11.61 1.32 -8.91
CA CYS A 234 11.88 2.51 -8.10
C CYS A 234 13.37 2.87 -8.11
N LEU A 235 14.26 1.87 -8.01
CA LEU A 235 15.71 2.10 -8.10
C LEU A 235 16.11 2.62 -9.49
N ALA A 236 15.51 2.08 -10.55
CA ALA A 236 15.70 2.60 -11.91
C ALA A 236 15.20 4.05 -12.05
N SER A 237 14.06 4.41 -11.44
CA SER A 237 13.56 5.79 -11.39
C SER A 237 14.58 6.74 -10.75
N SER A 238 15.13 6.37 -9.60
CA SER A 238 16.17 7.15 -8.92
C SER A 238 17.42 7.31 -9.78
N LYS A 239 17.85 6.24 -10.47
CA LYS A 239 18.99 6.29 -11.39
C LYS A 239 18.75 7.29 -12.53
N THR A 240 17.58 7.24 -13.18
CA THR A 240 17.23 8.16 -14.28
C THR A 240 17.18 9.63 -13.85
N VAL A 241 16.86 9.94 -12.60
CA VAL A 241 16.88 11.31 -12.08
C VAL A 241 18.28 11.78 -11.71
N ALA A 242 19.17 10.86 -11.33
CA ALA A 242 20.55 11.17 -10.97
C ALA A 242 21.47 11.40 -12.17
N GLU A 243 21.14 10.81 -13.32
CA GLU A 243 21.83 10.98 -14.62
C GLU A 243 21.39 12.25 -15.35
#